data_AF-A0A4Q6USY0-F1
#
_entry.id   AF-A0A4Q6USY0-F1
#
_cell.length_a   1.000
_cell.length_b   1.000
_cell.length_c   1.000
_cell.angle_alpha   90.00
_cell.angle_beta   90.00
_cell.angle_gamma   90.00
#
_symmetry.space_group_name_H-M   'P 1'
#
loop_
_entity.id
_entity.type
_entity.pdbx_description
1 polymer ?
#
loop_
_entity_poly.entity_id
_entity_poly.type
_entity_poly.pdbx_seq_one_letter_code
_entity_poly.pdbx_strand_id
1 'polypeptide(L)'
;MYAMTEAQVLAASEAGGIGWGFGILLAVLAVAVVGMLVWVVRKGIKTRAEEPEPPSPESQPHKPARPTHEEDYREDDVGEFPTDGGRLLPHELKGVSSHQAEPPEGGRPKHTPGHSGGFGSGGAGG
;
A
#
# COMPACT_ATOMS: atom_id res chain seq x y z
N MET A 1 -64.48 -5.18 -23.54
CA MET A 1 -64.37 -4.76 -22.12
C MET A 1 -64.21 -6.01 -21.28
N TYR A 2 -63.03 -6.25 -20.70
CA TYR A 2 -62.75 -7.44 -19.91
C TYR A 2 -63.22 -7.17 -18.47
N ALA A 3 -64.35 -7.75 -18.08
CA ALA A 3 -64.82 -7.70 -16.69
C ALA A 3 -63.94 -8.66 -15.88
N MET A 4 -62.97 -8.10 -15.15
CA MET A 4 -62.21 -8.83 -14.14
C MET A 4 -63.20 -9.33 -13.10
N THR A 5 -63.36 -10.66 -13.02
CA THR A 5 -64.30 -11.29 -12.09
C THR A 5 -63.83 -11.06 -10.66
N GLU A 6 -64.76 -10.90 -9.71
CA GLU A 6 -64.45 -10.51 -8.33
C GLU A 6 -63.44 -11.44 -7.64
N ALA A 7 -63.36 -12.71 -8.07
CA ALA A 7 -62.36 -13.66 -7.64
C ALA A 7 -60.92 -13.24 -7.98
N GLN A 8 -60.68 -12.58 -9.11
CA GLN A 8 -59.37 -12.07 -9.49
C GLN A 8 -58.98 -10.83 -8.67
N VAL A 9 -59.95 -10.01 -8.28
CA VAL A 9 -59.72 -8.85 -7.39
C VAL A 9 -59.40 -9.32 -5.97
N LEU A 10 -60.11 -10.34 -5.48
CA LEU A 10 -59.83 -10.97 -4.18
C LEU A 10 -58.46 -11.66 -4.15
N ALA A 11 -58.12 -12.45 -5.17
CA ALA A 11 -56.79 -13.08 -5.26
C ALA A 11 -55.65 -12.05 -5.36
N ALA A 12 -55.86 -10.94 -6.08
CA ALA A 12 -54.90 -9.83 -6.12
C ALA A 12 -54.80 -9.10 -4.76
N SER A 13 -55.89 -9.03 -3.99
CA SER A 13 -55.86 -8.47 -2.64
C SER A 13 -55.13 -9.36 -1.63
N GLU A 14 -55.17 -10.69 -1.79
CA GLU A 14 -54.40 -11.64 -0.99
C GLU A 14 -52.90 -11.59 -1.29
N ALA A 15 -52.50 -11.24 -2.53
CA ALA A 15 -51.11 -10.96 -2.88
C ALA A 15 -50.53 -9.74 -2.15
N GLY A 16 -51.38 -8.88 -1.58
CA GLY A 16 -50.96 -7.77 -0.72
C GLY A 16 -50.20 -8.22 0.54
N GLY A 17 -50.50 -9.41 1.08
CA GLY A 17 -49.78 -9.95 2.25
C GLY A 17 -48.34 -10.38 1.94
N ILE A 18 -48.09 -10.86 0.71
CA ILE A 18 -46.78 -11.33 0.27
C ILE A 18 -45.84 -10.15 -0.01
N GLY A 19 -46.37 -9.04 -0.54
CA GLY A 19 -45.58 -7.84 -0.84
C GLY A 19 -45.04 -7.10 0.40
N TRP A 20 -45.86 -6.96 1.44
CA TRP A 20 -45.46 -6.25 2.67
C TRP A 20 -44.50 -7.09 3.52
N GLY A 21 -44.75 -8.39 3.68
CA GLY A 21 -43.86 -9.29 4.42
C GLY A 21 -42.47 -9.38 3.76
N PHE A 22 -42.43 -9.49 2.43
CA PHE A 22 -41.17 -9.49 1.69
C PHE A 22 -40.45 -8.12 1.76
N GLY A 23 -41.20 -7.02 1.69
CA GLY A 23 -40.65 -5.67 1.85
C GLY A 23 -39.99 -5.45 3.22
N ILE A 24 -40.64 -5.88 4.31
CA ILE A 24 -40.09 -5.80 5.67
C ILE A 24 -38.85 -6.69 5.80
N LEU A 25 -38.89 -7.92 5.28
CA LEU A 25 -37.75 -8.83 5.29
C LEU A 25 -36.52 -8.19 4.62
N LEU A 26 -36.70 -7.63 3.42
CA LEU A 26 -35.61 -6.96 2.70
C LEU A 26 -35.09 -5.72 3.45
N ALA A 27 -35.97 -4.93 4.06
CA ALA A 27 -35.57 -3.77 4.85
C ALA A 27 -34.72 -4.17 6.07
N VAL A 28 -35.13 -5.22 6.79
CA VAL A 28 -34.35 -5.76 7.92
C VAL A 28 -32.99 -6.30 7.44
N LEU A 29 -32.96 -7.01 6.32
CA LEU A 29 -31.74 -7.55 5.74
C LEU A 29 -30.78 -6.42 5.32
N ALA A 30 -31.30 -5.35 4.71
CA ALA A 30 -30.52 -4.17 4.35
C ALA A 30 -29.92 -3.49 5.58
N VAL A 31 -30.72 -3.27 6.65
CA VAL A 31 -30.23 -2.70 7.91
C VAL A 31 -29.18 -3.60 8.57
N ALA A 32 -29.38 -4.92 8.54
CA ALA A 32 -28.40 -5.88 9.08
C ALA A 32 -27.07 -5.81 8.34
N VAL A 33 -27.08 -5.75 7.00
CA VAL A 33 -25.86 -5.62 6.18
C VAL A 33 -25.15 -4.30 6.47
N VAL A 34 -25.89 -3.19 6.52
CA VAL A 34 -25.31 -1.88 6.86
C VAL A 34 -24.72 -1.88 8.27
N GLY A 35 -25.44 -2.42 9.25
CA GLY A 35 -24.97 -2.56 10.63
C GLY A 35 -23.70 -3.42 10.74
N MET A 36 -23.63 -4.52 9.98
CA MET A 36 -22.45 -5.37 9.90
C MET A 36 -21.24 -4.61 9.35
N LEU A 37 -21.40 -3.86 8.26
CA LEU A 37 -20.32 -3.08 7.66
C LEU A 37 -19.78 -2.02 8.63
N VAL A 38 -20.68 -1.27 9.28
CA VAL A 38 -20.29 -0.27 10.29
C VAL A 38 -19.53 -0.93 11.45
N TRP A 39 -19.98 -2.10 11.90
CA TRP A 39 -19.32 -2.84 12.97
C TRP A 39 -17.90 -3.29 12.58
N VAL A 40 -17.73 -3.85 11.38
CA VAL A 40 -16.41 -4.28 10.88
C VAL A 40 -15.44 -3.10 10.79
N VAL A 41 -15.89 -1.96 10.25
CA VAL A 41 -15.06 -0.75 10.14
C VAL A 41 -14.67 -0.24 11.53
N ARG A 42 -15.62 -0.12 12.46
CA ARG A 42 -15.33 0.30 13.85
C ARG A 42 -14.36 -0.65 14.54
N LYS A 43 -14.50 -1.96 14.33
CA LYS A 43 -13.59 -2.97 14.89
C LYS A 43 -12.17 -2.80 14.34
N GLY A 44 -12.02 -2.60 13.03
CA GLY A 44 -10.72 -2.37 12.39
C GLY A 44 -10.03 -1.09 12.90
N ILE A 45 -10.79 0.00 13.06
CA ILE A 45 -10.26 1.25 13.63
C ILE A 45 -9.79 1.02 15.07
N LYS A 46 -10.60 0.33 15.89
CA LYS A 46 -10.23 0.05 17.29
C LYS A 46 -8.94 -0.76 17.38
N THR A 47 -8.79 -1.79 16.54
CA THR A 47 -7.57 -2.61 16.52
C THR A 47 -6.33 -1.80 16.16
N ARG A 48 -6.41 -0.88 15.18
CA ARG A 48 -5.30 0.02 14.85
C ARG A 48 -4.98 1.02 15.97
N ALA A 49 -5.98 1.44 16.74
CA ALA A 49 -5.78 2.35 17.87
C ALA A 49 -5.14 1.66 19.09
N GLU A 50 -5.15 0.33 19.14
CA GLU A 50 -4.44 -0.46 20.17
C GLU A 50 -2.96 -0.66 19.80
N GLU A 51 -2.54 -0.30 18.58
CA GLU A 51 -1.13 -0.28 18.20
C GLU A 51 -0.42 0.92 18.86
N PRO A 52 0.82 0.74 19.34
CA PRO A 52 1.60 1.85 19.90
C PRO A 52 1.82 2.94 18.85
N GLU A 53 1.78 4.20 19.29
CA GLU A 53 2.03 5.34 18.41
C GLU A 53 3.38 5.18 17.68
N PRO A 54 3.48 5.59 16.40
CA PRO A 54 4.73 5.59 15.68
C PRO A 54 5.82 6.29 16.51
N PRO A 55 7.05 5.75 16.54
CA PRO A 55 8.13 6.33 17.33
C PRO A 55 8.33 7.80 16.93
N SER A 56 8.37 8.67 17.93
CA SER A 56 8.58 10.09 17.70
C SER A 56 9.96 10.36 17.09
N PRO A 57 10.15 11.45 16.33
CA PRO A 57 11.44 11.76 15.71
C PRO A 57 12.59 11.85 16.71
N GLU A 58 12.33 12.31 17.93
CA GLU A 58 13.30 12.33 19.02
C GLU A 58 13.59 10.96 19.64
N SER A 59 12.71 9.98 19.48
CA SER A 59 12.95 8.57 19.87
C SER A 59 13.78 7.80 18.83
N GLN A 60 14.07 8.42 17.68
CA GLN A 60 14.90 7.80 16.65
C GLN A 60 16.33 7.59 17.17
N PRO A 61 16.99 6.48 16.81
CA PRO A 61 18.39 6.25 17.14
C PRO A 61 19.27 7.41 16.65
N HIS A 62 19.92 8.11 17.58
CA HIS A 62 20.89 9.13 17.22
C HIS A 62 22.16 8.49 16.67
N LYS A 63 22.78 9.17 15.69
CA LYS A 63 24.06 8.71 15.14
C LYS A 63 25.08 8.62 16.28
N PRO A 64 25.78 7.49 16.44
CA PRO A 64 26.79 7.34 17.48
C PRO A 64 27.93 8.34 17.30
N ALA A 65 28.54 8.76 18.41
CA ALA A 65 29.63 9.74 18.42
C ALA A 65 30.89 9.28 17.65
N ARG A 66 31.02 7.97 17.41
CA ARG A 66 32.07 7.37 16.60
C ARG A 66 31.46 6.39 15.61
N PRO A 67 32.06 6.21 14.41
CA PRO A 67 31.65 5.16 13.49
C PRO A 67 31.71 3.80 14.21
N THR A 68 30.59 3.08 14.24
CA THR A 68 30.53 1.70 14.75
C THR A 68 30.69 0.67 13.64
N HIS A 69 30.85 1.11 12.39
CA HIS A 69 31.10 0.27 11.23
C HIS A 69 32.40 0.72 10.55
N GLU A 70 33.11 -0.24 9.97
CA GLU A 70 34.18 0.01 9.03
C GLU A 70 33.55 0.55 7.73
N GLU A 71 33.96 1.74 7.31
CA GLU A 71 33.54 2.29 6.02
C GLU A 71 34.38 1.63 4.92
N ASP A 72 33.75 0.74 4.17
CA ASP A 72 34.35 0.11 2.99
C ASP A 72 34.13 1.04 1.78
N TYR A 73 35.20 1.70 1.33
CA TYR A 73 35.18 2.53 0.14
C TYR A 73 35.41 1.65 -1.08
N ARG A 74 34.43 1.64 -1.99
CA ARG A 74 34.59 1.09 -3.33
C ARG A 74 34.97 2.22 -4.26
N GLU A 75 35.96 1.99 -5.10
CA GLU A 75 36.22 2.90 -6.22
C GLU A 75 34.97 2.88 -7.10
N ASP A 76 34.57 4.03 -7.64
CA ASP A 76 33.60 4.02 -8.72
C ASP A 76 34.27 3.29 -9.88
N ASP A 77 33.94 2.00 -10.05
CA ASP A 77 34.51 1.19 -11.13
C ASP A 77 34.26 1.94 -12.44
N VAL A 78 35.35 2.37 -13.08
CA VAL A 78 35.39 3.07 -14.37
C VAL A 78 35.03 2.11 -15.53
N GLY A 79 34.08 1.20 -15.28
CA GLY A 79 33.46 0.36 -16.29
C GLY A 79 32.62 1.24 -17.19
N GLU A 80 33.22 1.73 -18.27
CA GLU A 80 32.51 2.46 -19.30
C GLU A 80 31.42 1.55 -19.89
N PHE A 81 30.16 1.85 -19.56
CA PHE A 81 29.03 1.18 -20.19
C PHE A 81 29.04 1.52 -21.69
N PRO A 82 28.76 0.55 -22.59
CA PRO A 82 28.73 0.81 -24.02
C PRO A 82 27.76 1.96 -24.36
N THR A 83 28.26 3.01 -25.01
CA THR A 83 27.47 4.18 -25.41
C THR A 83 26.67 3.94 -26.70
N ASP A 84 26.93 2.83 -27.38
CA ASP A 84 26.30 2.37 -28.62
C ASP A 84 24.98 1.60 -28.40
N GLY A 85 24.55 1.45 -27.15
CA GLY A 85 23.33 0.70 -26.78
C GLY A 85 23.50 -0.82 -26.80
N GLY A 86 24.73 -1.32 -26.95
CA GLY A 86 25.06 -2.73 -26.85
C GLY A 86 24.77 -3.29 -25.45
N ARG A 87 24.32 -4.56 -25.40
CA ARG A 87 24.20 -5.28 -24.13
C ARG A 87 25.58 -5.75 -23.71
N LEU A 88 25.96 -5.47 -22.47
CA LEU A 88 27.18 -5.99 -21.87
C LEU A 88 26.90 -7.34 -21.20
N LEU A 89 27.59 -8.40 -21.62
CA LEU A 89 27.47 -9.73 -21.02
C LEU A 89 28.30 -9.80 -19.72
N PRO A 90 27.95 -10.69 -18.76
CA PRO A 90 28.62 -10.74 -17.46
C PRO A 90 30.15 -10.94 -17.52
N HIS A 91 30.66 -11.63 -18.54
CA HIS A 91 32.11 -11.83 -18.74
C HIS A 91 32.80 -10.67 -19.46
N GLU A 92 32.01 -9.71 -19.98
CA GLU A 92 32.49 -8.50 -20.66
C GLU A 92 32.58 -7.31 -19.67
N LEU A 93 32.08 -7.47 -18.44
CA LEU A 93 32.26 -6.53 -17.34
C LEU A 93 33.75 -6.49 -16.94
N LYS A 94 34.47 -5.53 -17.50
CA LYS A 94 35.85 -5.23 -17.12
C LYS A 94 35.84 -4.18 -16.02
N GLY A 95 36.69 -4.37 -15.02
CA GLY A 95 36.88 -3.39 -13.96
C GLY A 95 36.15 -3.70 -12.66
N VAL A 96 35.57 -4.89 -12.44
CA VAL A 96 35.07 -5.29 -11.10
C VAL A 96 36.26 -5.44 -10.16
N SER A 97 36.68 -4.35 -9.54
CA SER A 97 37.82 -4.34 -8.64
C SER A 97 37.40 -4.91 -7.28
N SER A 98 38.20 -5.84 -6.73
CA SER A 98 38.05 -6.32 -5.35
C SER A 98 38.88 -5.51 -4.37
N HIS A 99 39.49 -4.42 -4.85
CA HIS A 99 40.37 -3.57 -4.07
C HIS A 99 39.56 -2.53 -3.31
N GLN A 100 39.95 -2.33 -2.06
CA GLN A 100 39.41 -1.29 -1.21
C GLN A 100 40.03 0.04 -1.68
N ALA A 101 39.18 0.99 -2.07
CA ALA A 101 39.63 2.30 -2.51
C ALA A 101 40.02 3.18 -1.33
N GLU A 102 40.86 4.17 -1.58
CA GLU A 102 41.14 5.18 -0.56
C GLU A 102 39.90 6.07 -0.35
N PRO A 103 39.64 6.53 0.90
CA PRO A 103 38.53 7.43 1.18
C PRO A 103 38.64 8.70 0.32
N PRO A 104 37.58 9.14 -0.38
CA PRO A 104 37.62 10.38 -1.14
C PRO A 104 37.88 11.57 -0.19
N GLU A 105 38.59 12.60 -0.68
CA GLU A 105 38.79 13.84 0.07
C GLU A 105 37.43 14.46 0.42
N GLY A 106 37.06 14.42 1.72
CA GLY A 106 35.76 14.88 2.22
C GLY A 106 34.78 13.78 2.63
N GLY A 107 35.16 12.50 2.49
CA GLY A 107 34.34 11.34 2.83
C GLY A 107 33.21 11.06 1.84
N ARG A 108 32.43 10.01 2.09
CA ARG A 108 31.34 9.61 1.17
C ARG A 108 30.37 10.77 0.95
N PRO A 109 29.98 11.07 -0.32
CA PRO A 109 28.99 12.11 -0.59
C PRO A 109 27.73 11.85 0.24
N LYS A 110 27.38 12.82 1.09
CA LYS A 110 26.17 12.75 1.90
C LYS A 110 24.98 12.90 0.96
N HIS A 111 23.98 12.05 1.12
CA HIS A 111 22.74 12.19 0.39
C HIS A 111 22.14 13.58 0.66
N THR A 112 22.08 14.41 -0.38
CA THR A 112 21.45 15.73 -0.32
C THR A 112 19.95 15.61 -0.57
N PRO A 113 19.11 16.33 0.19
CA PRO A 113 17.68 16.37 -0.07
C PRO A 113 17.42 16.80 -1.52
N GLY A 114 16.67 15.99 -2.28
CA GLY A 114 16.39 16.23 -3.71
C GLY A 114 17.17 15.35 -4.70
N HIS A 115 18.16 14.58 -4.23
CA HIS A 115 18.90 13.61 -5.06
C HIS A 115 18.68 12.17 -4.57
N SER A 116 17.42 11.79 -4.37
CA SER A 116 17.03 10.41 -4.06
C SER A 116 16.51 9.79 -5.35
N GLY A 117 17.16 8.73 -5.84
CA GLY A 117 16.60 7.90 -6.90
C GLY A 117 15.17 7.52 -6.52
N GLY A 118 14.20 7.88 -7.38
CA GLY A 118 12.79 7.65 -7.13
C GLY A 118 12.49 6.16 -7.10
N PHE A 119 12.53 5.55 -5.92
CA PHE A 119 12.00 4.22 -5.73
C PHE A 119 10.47 4.29 -5.72
N GLY A 120 9.86 3.80 -6.81
CA GLY A 120 8.47 3.35 -6.88
C GLY A 120 7.42 4.21 -6.19
N SER A 121 6.89 5.22 -6.88
CA SER A 121 5.60 5.84 -6.56
C SER A 121 4.45 4.84 -6.82
N GLY A 122 4.36 3.81 -5.99
CA GLY A 122 3.34 2.77 -6.03
C GLY A 122 2.58 2.75 -4.73
N GLY A 123 1.77 3.78 -4.46
CA GLY A 123 0.86 3.83 -3.33
C GLY A 123 -0.53 4.21 -3.82
N ALA A 124 -1.45 3.25 -3.85
CA ALA A 124 -2.87 3.54 -3.94
C ALA A 124 -3.31 4.19 -2.62
N GLY A 125 -3.39 5.51 -2.60
CA GLY A 125 -3.85 6.29 -1.46
C GLY A 125 -5.31 6.70 -1.64
N GLY A 126 -6.17 6.18 -0.76
CA GLY A 126 -7.35 6.83 -0.17
C GLY A 126 -8.40 7.42 -1.09
#